data_AF-A0A820E8L5-F1
#
_entry.id   AF-A0A820E8L5-F1
#
_cell.length_a   1.000
_cell.length_b   1.000
_cell.length_c   1.000
_cell.angle_alpha   90.00
_cell.angle_beta   90.00
_cell.angle_gamma   90.00
#
_symmetry.space_group_name_H-M   'P 1'
#
loop_
_entity.id
_entity.type
_entity.pdbx_description
1 polymer ?
#
loop_
_entity_poly.entity_id
_entity_poly.type
_entity_poly.pdbx_seq_one_letter_code
_entity_poly.pdbx_strand_id
1 'polypeptide(L)'
;MDKNQYRQITGIIVGCGNRGQNYAQYARHFPERFRLIAVADPRPVVREKLQKLYSLEDKYVYNDWRRLADSNVERLADCAVISLPDK
;
A
#
# COMPACT_ATOMS: atom_id res chain seq x y z
N MET A 1 12.11 24.78 9.76
CA MET A 1 11.73 23.60 10.58
C MET A 1 12.39 22.39 9.95
N ASP A 2 13.28 21.72 10.68
CA ASP A 2 13.91 20.49 10.24
C ASP A 2 12.85 19.44 9.92
N LYS A 3 12.78 19.03 8.64
CA LYS A 3 11.80 18.03 8.19
C LYS A 3 12.13 16.61 8.66
N ASN A 4 13.23 16.40 9.36
CA ASN A 4 13.83 15.09 9.60
C ASN A 4 13.59 14.50 11.00
N GLN A 5 12.56 14.95 11.73
CA GLN A 5 12.34 14.50 13.11
C GLN A 5 11.64 13.12 13.20
N TYR A 6 11.06 12.61 12.11
CA TYR A 6 10.28 11.36 12.12
C TYR A 6 10.81 10.35 11.11
N ARG A 7 11.00 9.10 11.54
CA ARG A 7 11.34 7.97 10.67
C ARG A 7 10.24 7.77 9.62
N GLN A 8 10.61 7.66 8.33
CA GLN A 8 9.70 7.29 7.26
C GLN A 8 9.15 5.87 7.51
N ILE A 9 7.82 5.73 7.52
CA ILE A 9 7.11 4.48 7.70
C ILE A 9 6.75 3.90 6.34
N THR A 10 6.96 2.61 6.15
CA THR A 10 6.52 1.89 4.95
C THR A 10 5.19 1.19 5.20
N GLY A 11 4.31 1.17 4.20
CA GLY A 11 3.02 0.48 4.34
C GLY A 11 2.48 -0.12 3.07
N ILE A 12 1.52 -1.02 3.25
CA ILE A 12 0.77 -1.66 2.17
C ILE A 12 -0.71 -1.29 2.24
N ILE A 13 -1.37 -1.25 1.08
CA ILE A 13 -2.82 -1.11 0.99
C ILE A 13 -3.45 -2.45 0.61
N VAL A 14 -4.33 -2.97 1.47
CA VAL A 14 -5.17 -4.14 1.19
C VAL A 14 -6.59 -3.65 0.93
N GLY A 15 -7.06 -3.81 -0.31
CA GLY A 15 -8.26 -3.18 -0.84
C GLY A 15 -7.94 -1.84 -1.50
N CYS A 16 -8.01 -1.77 -2.83
CA CYS A 16 -7.69 -0.58 -3.61
C CYS A 16 -8.94 0.22 -4.01
N GLY A 17 -10.05 0.04 -3.29
CA GLY A 17 -11.28 0.83 -3.46
C GLY A 17 -11.12 2.29 -3.00
N ASN A 18 -12.25 3.01 -2.86
CA ASN A 18 -12.23 4.43 -2.49
C ASN A 18 -11.46 4.71 -1.19
N ARG A 19 -11.68 3.89 -0.14
CA ARG A 19 -10.96 4.03 1.14
C ARG A 19 -9.45 3.82 0.98
N GLY A 20 -9.05 2.71 0.37
CA GLY A 20 -7.63 2.42 0.12
C GLY A 20 -6.94 3.49 -0.73
N GLN A 21 -7.60 4.00 -1.77
CA GLN A 21 -7.07 5.10 -2.59
C GLN A 21 -6.91 6.39 -1.78
N ASN A 22 -7.91 6.76 -0.98
CA ASN A 22 -7.85 7.96 -0.14
C ASN A 22 -6.73 7.86 0.91
N TYR A 23 -6.56 6.71 1.56
CA TYR A 23 -5.47 6.53 2.52
C TYR A 23 -4.10 6.50 1.85
N ALA A 24 -3.99 5.90 0.65
CA ALA A 24 -2.74 5.90 -0.12
C ALA A 24 -2.26 7.33 -0.45
N GLN A 25 -3.18 8.29 -0.66
CA GLN A 25 -2.81 9.68 -0.99
C GLN A 25 -1.87 10.32 0.03
N TYR A 26 -1.88 9.86 1.28
CA TYR A 26 -0.95 10.32 2.30
C TYR A 26 0.53 10.17 1.85
N ALA A 27 0.89 9.08 1.18
CA ALA A 27 2.25 8.87 0.65
C ALA A 27 2.65 9.90 -0.42
N ARG A 28 1.69 10.50 -1.14
CA ARG A 28 1.98 11.58 -2.11
C ARG A 28 2.14 12.93 -1.46
N HIS A 29 1.34 13.20 -0.42
CA HIS A 29 1.37 14.49 0.28
C HIS A 29 2.55 14.60 1.25
N PHE A 30 2.96 13.49 1.86
CA PHE A 30 4.02 13.43 2.86
C PHE A 30 5.01 12.29 2.55
N PRO A 31 5.70 12.32 1.39
CA PRO A 31 6.61 11.26 0.97
C PRO A 31 7.78 11.08 1.95
N GLU A 32 8.14 12.09 2.74
CA GLU A 32 9.15 11.99 3.78
C GLU A 32 8.68 11.18 5.01
N ARG A 33 7.37 10.99 5.19
CA ARG A 33 6.77 10.31 6.36
C ARG A 33 6.24 8.93 6.05
N PHE A 34 5.72 8.72 4.83
CA PHE A 34 5.07 7.48 4.46
C PHE A 34 5.40 7.07 3.02
N ARG A 35 5.73 5.79 2.82
CA ARG A 35 5.97 5.21 1.50
C ARG A 35 5.10 3.98 1.31
N LEU A 36 4.25 4.03 0.28
CA LEU A 36 3.50 2.87 -0.19
C LEU A 36 4.45 1.93 -0.93
N ILE A 37 4.50 0.66 -0.54
CA ILE A 37 5.43 -0.31 -1.14
C ILE A 37 4.74 -1.46 -1.87
N ALA A 38 3.49 -1.78 -1.51
CA ALA A 38 2.72 -2.83 -2.18
C ALA A 38 1.21 -2.61 -2.04
N VAL A 39 0.45 -3.20 -2.95
CA VAL A 39 -1.02 -3.12 -2.98
C VAL A 39 -1.64 -4.49 -3.27
N ALA A 40 -2.84 -4.72 -2.74
CA ALA A 40 -3.62 -5.92 -3.05
C ALA A 40 -5.10 -5.59 -3.31
N ASP A 41 -5.63 -5.96 -4.48
CA ASP A 41 -7.07 -5.95 -4.77
C ASP A 41 -7.39 -6.96 -5.89
N PRO A 42 -8.47 -7.73 -5.80
CA PRO A 42 -8.85 -8.69 -6.84
C PRO A 42 -9.16 -8.02 -8.19
N ARG A 43 -9.57 -6.75 -8.20
CA ARG A 43 -9.95 -6.03 -9.42
C ARG A 43 -8.72 -5.35 -10.05
N PRO A 44 -8.38 -5.66 -11.32
CA PRO A 44 -7.20 -5.10 -12.01
C PRO A 44 -7.22 -3.58 -12.08
N VAL A 45 -8.34 -2.99 -12.48
CA VAL A 45 -8.49 -1.55 -12.71
C VAL A 45 -8.01 -0.71 -11.52
N VAL A 46 -8.37 -1.10 -10.29
CA VAL A 46 -8.05 -0.31 -9.11
C VAL A 46 -6.63 -0.57 -8.57
N ARG A 47 -6.12 -1.81 -8.66
CA ARG A 47 -4.72 -2.09 -8.26
C ARG A 47 -3.72 -1.48 -9.24
N GLU A 48 -3.99 -1.55 -10.55
CA GLU A 48 -3.15 -0.96 -11.59
C GLU A 48 -3.15 0.56 -11.53
N LYS A 49 -4.29 1.18 -11.16
CA LYS A 49 -4.34 2.62 -10.89
C LYS A 49 -3.35 3.00 -9.79
N LEU A 50 -3.34 2.31 -8.65
CA LEU A 50 -2.39 2.59 -7.58
C LEU A 50 -0.95 2.22 -7.99
N GLN A 51 -0.75 1.11 -8.69
CA GLN A 51 0.57 0.74 -9.21
C GLN A 51 1.19 1.89 -10.02
N LYS A 52 0.45 2.45 -10.98
CA LYS A 52 0.91 3.57 -11.82
C LYS A 52 1.12 4.85 -11.00
N LEU A 53 0.21 5.17 -10.08
CA LEU A 53 0.28 6.39 -9.28
C LEU A 53 1.46 6.43 -8.30
N TYR A 54 1.91 5.27 -7.84
CA TYR A 54 2.99 5.13 -6.85
C TYR A 54 4.23 4.43 -7.40
N SER A 55 4.29 4.22 -8.73
CA SER A 55 5.41 3.59 -9.43
C SER A 55 5.85 2.25 -8.82
N LEU A 56 4.88 1.39 -8.50
CA LEU A 56 5.14 0.09 -7.89
C LEU A 56 5.59 -0.93 -8.95
N GLU A 57 6.63 -1.71 -8.63
CA GLU A 57 7.03 -2.87 -9.45
C GLU A 57 5.96 -3.96 -9.42
N ASP A 58 5.83 -4.73 -10.50
CA ASP A 58 4.82 -5.79 -10.64
C ASP A 58 4.85 -6.82 -9.49
N LYS A 59 6.04 -7.12 -8.98
CA LYS A 59 6.24 -8.05 -7.85
C LYS A 59 5.57 -7.60 -6.55
N TYR A 60 5.20 -6.32 -6.44
CA TYR A 60 4.53 -5.72 -5.28
C TYR A 60 3.04 -5.43 -5.51
N VAL A 61 2.46 -5.97 -6.60
CA VAL A 61 1.06 -5.76 -6.97
C VAL A 61 0.35 -7.11 -6.96
N TYR A 62 -0.49 -7.31 -5.96
CA TYR A 62 -1.12 -8.60 -5.69
C TYR A 62 -2.59 -8.58 -6.10
N ASN A 63 -3.06 -9.66 -6.73
CA ASN A 63 -4.48 -9.88 -7.01
C ASN A 63 -5.21 -10.58 -5.83
N ASP A 64 -4.48 -11.13 -4.88
CA ASP A 64 -5.02 -11.72 -3.65
C ASP A 64 -4.15 -11.29 -2.47
N TRP A 65 -4.78 -10.73 -1.44
CA TRP A 65 -4.10 -10.26 -0.24
C TRP A 65 -3.52 -11.41 0.58
N ARG A 66 -4.06 -12.63 0.46
CA ARG A 66 -3.57 -13.79 1.23
C ARG A 66 -2.12 -14.09 0.94
N ARG A 67 -1.63 -13.78 -0.26
CA ARG A 67 -0.22 -13.90 -0.63
C ARG A 67 0.69 -13.02 0.23
N LEU A 68 0.19 -11.89 0.74
CA LEU A 68 0.93 -11.00 1.65
C LEU A 68 0.90 -11.47 3.11
N ALA A 69 -0.01 -12.38 3.46
CA ALA A 69 -0.19 -12.90 4.81
C ALA A 69 0.32 -14.35 4.96
N ASP A 70 0.89 -14.92 3.90
CA ASP A 70 1.49 -16.26 3.93
C ASP A 70 2.68 -16.26 4.90
N SER A 71 2.80 -17.32 5.72
CA SER A 71 3.85 -17.45 6.71
C SER A 71 5.26 -17.48 6.12
N ASN A 72 5.40 -17.79 4.83
CA ASN A 72 6.69 -17.82 4.12
C ASN A 72 7.09 -16.45 3.54
N VAL A 73 6.23 -15.43 3.66
CA VAL A 73 6.54 -14.09 3.17
C VAL A 73 7.23 -13.30 4.28
N GLU A 74 8.45 -12.85 4.00
CA GLU A 74 9.18 -11.95 4.89
C GLU A 74 8.40 -10.64 5.10
N ARG A 75 8.64 -9.99 6.24
CA ARG A 75 8.01 -8.71 6.58
C ARG A 75 8.29 -7.67 5.48
N LEU A 76 7.27 -7.37 4.69
CA LEU A 76 7.38 -6.44 3.57
C LEU A 76 7.40 -4.97 4.04
N ALA A 77 6.57 -4.61 5.02
CA ALA A 77 6.33 -3.22 5.44
C ALA A 77 6.26 -3.03 6.96
N ASP A 78 6.27 -1.77 7.40
CA ASP A 78 6.05 -1.42 8.80
C ASP A 78 4.58 -1.59 9.21
N CYS A 79 3.61 -1.29 8.33
CA CYS A 79 2.18 -1.42 8.59
C CYS A 79 1.35 -1.90 7.38
N ALA A 80 0.12 -2.33 7.65
CA ALA A 80 -0.88 -2.66 6.62
C ALA A 80 -2.16 -1.85 6.86
N VAL A 81 -2.69 -1.22 5.81
CA VAL A 81 -3.99 -0.54 5.84
C VAL A 81 -5.01 -1.45 5.16
N ILE A 82 -5.90 -2.03 5.95
CA ILE A 82 -6.95 -2.94 5.48
C ILE A 82 -8.22 -2.13 5.24
N SER A 83 -8.67 -2.11 3.98
CA SER A 83 -9.88 -1.40 3.54
C SER A 83 -10.83 -2.28 2.72
N LEU A 84 -10.74 -3.59 2.94
CA LEU A 84 -11.67 -4.58 2.40
C LEU A 84 -13.12 -4.30 2.88
N PRO A 85 -14.14 -4.66 2.08
CA PRO A 85 -15.53 -4.60 2.53
C PRO A 85 -15.75 -5.46 3.77
N ASP A 86 -16.66 -5.05 4.64
CA ASP A 86 -17.08 -5.85 5.78
C ASP A 86 -18.01 -6.97 5.29
N LYS A 87 -17.54 -8.23 5.34
CA LYS A 87 -18.35 -9.46 5.22
C LYS A 87 -17.62 -10.65 5.82
#